data_AF-A0AAD7VW08-F1
#
_entry.id   AF-A0AAD7VW08-F1
#
_cell.length_a   1.000
_cell.length_b   1.000
_cell.length_c   1.000
_cell.angle_alpha   90.00
_cell.angle_beta   90.00
_cell.angle_gamma   90.00
#
_symmetry.space_group_name_H-M   'P 1'
#
loop_
_entity.id
_entity.type
_entity.pdbx_description
1 polymer ?
#
loop_
_entity_poly.entity_id
_entity_poly.type
_entity_poly.pdbx_seq_one_letter_code
_entity_poly.pdbx_strand_id
1 'polypeptide(L)'
;MPSFGDDHGREFSISSATWHDAAYHNSARHVSLRLKREALDRDVNVDSMATALPTSKTAQVALYLDHARVCLAAFPVLFEHYKDERPLRWKNYCREQKALHSICMRVKGNKRAKKEDVVVAYGDGRFGS
;
A
#
# COMPACT_ATOMS: atom_id res chain seq x y z
N MET A 1 12.95 -18.57 30.82
CA MET A 1 12.18 -17.92 29.72
C MET A 1 12.16 -16.44 30.02
N PRO A 2 12.70 -15.55 29.17
CA PRO A 2 12.68 -14.12 29.45
C PRO A 2 11.24 -13.64 29.27
N SER A 3 10.66 -13.10 30.34
CA SER A 3 9.41 -12.36 30.30
C SER A 3 9.60 -11.12 29.43
N PHE A 4 8.81 -10.99 28.38
CA PHE A 4 8.70 -9.73 27.64
C PHE A 4 8.22 -8.67 28.62
N GLY A 5 9.16 -7.78 28.97
CA GLY A 5 8.93 -6.67 29.86
C GLY A 5 7.79 -5.81 29.36
N ASP A 6 7.06 -5.28 30.32
CA ASP A 6 5.97 -4.35 30.14
C ASP A 6 6.48 -3.06 29.47
N ASP A 7 6.45 -2.99 28.13
CA ASP A 7 6.83 -1.84 27.29
C ASP A 7 5.83 -0.66 27.42
N HIS A 8 5.30 -0.42 28.61
CA HIS A 8 4.39 0.67 28.91
C HIS A 8 5.13 2.01 29.11
N GLY A 9 5.92 2.39 28.11
CA GLY A 9 6.21 3.79 27.80
C GLY A 9 5.18 4.30 26.80
N ARG A 10 4.07 4.91 27.28
CA ARG A 10 2.98 5.47 26.45
C ARG A 10 3.44 6.46 25.36
N GLU A 11 4.67 6.96 25.43
CA GLU A 11 5.24 7.85 24.41
C GLU A 11 5.45 7.16 23.06
N PHE A 12 5.83 5.88 23.06
CA PHE A 12 6.22 5.13 21.86
C PHE A 12 5.13 4.21 21.31
N SER A 13 4.06 3.96 22.07
CA SER A 13 2.96 3.10 21.63
C SER A 13 1.84 3.89 20.95
N ILE A 14 1.35 3.34 19.84
CA ILE A 14 0.15 3.81 19.13
C ILE A 14 -0.75 2.61 18.97
N SER A 15 -2.02 2.76 19.33
CA SER A 15 -2.97 1.66 19.13
C SER A 15 -3.11 1.35 17.64
N SER A 16 -3.24 0.07 17.31
CA SER A 16 -3.44 -0.36 15.92
C SER A 16 -4.62 0.39 15.27
N ALA A 17 -5.72 0.59 15.99
CA ALA A 17 -6.87 1.36 15.50
C ALA A 17 -6.49 2.80 15.12
N THR A 18 -5.77 3.51 15.99
CA THR A 18 -5.30 4.88 15.73
C THR A 18 -4.38 4.96 14.51
N TRP A 19 -3.51 3.96 14.33
CA TRP A 19 -2.66 3.86 13.16
C TRP A 19 -3.47 3.66 11.87
N HIS A 20 -4.38 2.69 11.84
CA HIS A 20 -5.19 2.39 10.67
C HIS A 20 -6.13 3.53 10.28
N ASP A 21 -6.64 4.29 11.25
CA ASP A 21 -7.45 5.48 10.99
C ASP A 21 -6.59 6.64 10.44
N ALA A 22 -5.43 6.91 11.02
CA ALA A 22 -4.52 7.94 10.55
C ALA A 22 -3.98 7.65 9.13
N ALA A 23 -3.69 6.39 8.83
CA ALA A 23 -3.25 5.92 7.52
C ALA A 23 -4.41 5.72 6.52
N TYR A 24 -5.67 5.92 6.95
CA TYR A 24 -6.87 5.83 6.12
C TYR A 24 -7.12 4.43 5.50
N HIS A 25 -6.61 3.38 6.14
CA HIS A 25 -6.70 2.00 5.67
C HIS A 25 -8.15 1.49 5.64
N ASN A 26 -8.96 1.86 6.63
CA ASN A 26 -10.36 1.42 6.72
C ASN A 26 -11.19 1.95 5.56
N SER A 27 -11.11 3.25 5.28
CA SER A 27 -11.81 3.87 4.16
C SER A 27 -11.31 3.36 2.81
N ALA A 28 -10.01 3.15 2.66
CA ALA A 28 -9.42 2.52 1.47
C ALA A 28 -10.01 1.14 1.20
N ARG A 29 -10.10 0.31 2.26
CA ARG A 29 -10.68 -1.03 2.21
C ARG A 29 -12.15 -0.99 1.82
N HIS A 30 -12.94 -0.08 2.39
CA HIS A 30 -14.36 0.07 2.04
C HIS A 30 -14.56 0.41 0.56
N VAL A 31 -13.76 1.33 0.02
CA VAL A 31 -13.89 1.69 -1.40
C VAL A 31 -13.47 0.55 -2.31
N SER A 32 -12.37 -0.14 -2.01
CA SER A 32 -11.94 -1.29 -2.82
C SER A 32 -12.98 -2.42 -2.79
N LEU A 33 -13.55 -2.72 -1.62
CA LEU A 33 -14.64 -3.70 -1.52
C LEU A 33 -15.89 -3.29 -2.31
N ARG A 34 -16.24 -2.00 -2.32
CA ARG A 34 -17.37 -1.49 -3.10
C ARG A 34 -17.14 -1.65 -4.59
N LEU A 35 -15.97 -1.23 -5.10
CA LEU A 35 -15.61 -1.35 -6.52
C LEU A 35 -15.54 -2.80 -6.97
N LYS A 36 -15.07 -3.71 -6.10
CA LYS A 36 -15.10 -5.16 -6.37
C LYS A 36 -16.52 -5.69 -6.51
N ARG A 37 -17.45 -5.27 -5.63
CA ARG A 37 -18.87 -5.64 -5.74
C ARG A 37 -19.49 -5.12 -7.03
N GLU A 38 -19.27 -3.84 -7.35
CA GLU A 38 -19.77 -3.23 -8.60
C GLU A 38 -19.20 -3.90 -9.87
N ALA A 39 -18.01 -4.49 -9.80
CA ALA A 39 -17.46 -5.29 -10.89
C ALA A 39 -18.13 -6.66 -10.99
N LEU A 40 -18.36 -7.33 -9.86
CA LEU A 40 -19.08 -8.60 -9.81
C LEU A 40 -20.54 -8.46 -10.27
N ASP A 41 -21.21 -7.35 -9.93
CA ASP A 41 -22.57 -7.04 -10.39
C ASP A 41 -22.64 -6.87 -11.93
N ARG A 42 -21.51 -6.56 -12.57
CA ARG A 42 -21.33 -6.51 -14.04
C ARG A 42 -20.82 -7.82 -14.62
N ASP A 43 -20.81 -8.90 -13.84
CA ASP A 43 -20.27 -10.22 -14.18
C ASP A 43 -18.77 -10.21 -14.50
N VAL A 44 -18.03 -9.25 -13.92
CA VAL A 44 -16.58 -9.10 -14.10
C VAL A 44 -15.86 -9.49 -12.82
N ASN A 45 -15.17 -10.64 -12.84
CA ASN A 45 -14.28 -11.05 -11.75
C ASN A 45 -12.85 -10.52 -11.97
N VAL A 46 -12.62 -9.29 -11.51
CA VAL A 46 -11.33 -8.58 -11.64
C VAL A 46 -10.18 -9.33 -10.95
N ASP A 47 -10.40 -9.91 -9.77
CA ASP A 47 -9.35 -10.63 -9.03
C ASP A 47 -8.91 -11.89 -9.79
N SER A 48 -9.85 -12.62 -10.39
CA SER A 48 -9.55 -13.77 -11.25
C SER A 48 -8.79 -13.34 -12.51
N MET A 49 -9.24 -12.28 -13.19
CA MET A 49 -8.55 -11.76 -14.38
C MET A 49 -7.12 -11.29 -14.06
N ALA A 50 -6.92 -10.58 -12.95
CA ALA A 50 -5.61 -10.07 -12.56
C ALA A 50 -4.64 -11.20 -12.15
N THR A 51 -5.12 -12.23 -11.48
CA THR A 51 -4.29 -13.39 -11.08
C THR A 51 -3.99 -14.34 -12.23
N ALA A 52 -4.85 -14.37 -13.26
CA ALA A 52 -4.62 -15.14 -14.48
C ALA A 52 -3.61 -14.48 -15.44
N LEU A 53 -3.18 -13.24 -15.21
CA LEU A 53 -2.17 -12.59 -16.05
C LEU A 53 -0.82 -13.31 -15.91
N PRO A 54 -0.20 -13.75 -17.02
CA PRO A 54 1.13 -14.33 -17.00
C PRO A 54 2.17 -13.34 -16.46
N THR A 55 3.29 -13.82 -15.94
CA THR A 55 4.39 -12.92 -15.54
C THR A 55 5.22 -12.51 -16.75
N SER A 56 5.64 -11.25 -16.80
CA SER A 56 6.60 -10.74 -17.78
C SER A 56 8.03 -11.22 -17.53
N LYS A 57 8.31 -11.81 -16.36
CA LYS A 57 9.63 -12.29 -15.95
C LYS A 57 9.95 -13.65 -16.58
N THR A 58 10.28 -13.64 -17.86
CA THR A 58 10.67 -14.83 -18.61
C THR A 58 11.83 -14.53 -19.55
N ALA A 59 12.71 -15.51 -19.75
CA ALA A 59 13.80 -15.43 -20.72
C ALA A 59 13.38 -15.86 -22.14
N GLN A 60 12.15 -16.36 -22.32
CA GLN A 60 11.67 -16.88 -23.60
C GLN A 60 10.75 -15.88 -24.30
N VAL A 61 11.05 -15.57 -25.56
CA VAL A 61 10.30 -14.59 -26.36
C VAL A 61 8.85 -15.01 -26.58
N ALA A 62 8.57 -16.29 -26.84
CA ALA A 62 7.21 -16.79 -27.05
C ALA A 62 6.33 -16.56 -25.80
N LEU A 63 6.84 -16.87 -24.60
CA LEU A 63 6.14 -16.65 -23.35
C LEU A 63 5.91 -15.16 -23.05
N TYR A 64 6.86 -14.30 -23.43
CA TYR A 64 6.70 -12.85 -23.31
C TYR A 64 5.61 -12.32 -24.25
N LEU A 65 5.53 -12.82 -25.49
CA LEU A 65 4.48 -12.45 -26.44
C LEU A 65 3.09 -12.90 -25.96
N ASP A 66 2.99 -14.09 -25.37
CA ASP A 66 1.73 -14.56 -24.79
C ASP A 66 1.31 -13.74 -23.58
N HIS A 67 2.26 -13.37 -22.70
CA HIS A 67 2.02 -12.37 -21.65
C HIS A 67 1.45 -11.07 -22.24
N ALA A 68 2.09 -10.52 -23.28
CA ALA A 68 1.66 -9.26 -23.88
C ALA A 68 0.24 -9.37 -24.47
N ARG A 69 -0.08 -10.47 -25.16
CA ARG A 69 -1.41 -10.72 -25.73
C ARG A 69 -2.49 -10.79 -24.65
N VAL A 70 -2.27 -11.57 -23.60
CA VAL A 70 -3.23 -11.74 -22.50
C VAL A 70 -3.42 -10.42 -21.74
N CYS A 71 -2.34 -9.70 -21.48
CA CYS A 71 -2.41 -8.38 -20.85
C CYS A 71 -3.18 -7.37 -21.71
N LEU A 72 -2.97 -7.33 -23.03
CA LEU A 72 -3.71 -6.45 -23.93
C LEU A 72 -5.21 -6.78 -23.97
N ALA A 73 -5.58 -8.06 -23.91
CA ALA A 73 -6.98 -8.48 -23.88
C ALA A 73 -7.66 -8.10 -22.55
N ALA A 74 -6.96 -8.25 -21.41
CA ALA A 74 -7.49 -7.89 -20.10
C ALA A 74 -7.46 -6.38 -19.81
N PHE A 75 -6.60 -5.62 -20.52
CA PHE A 75 -6.32 -4.22 -20.24
C PHE A 75 -7.57 -3.33 -20.17
N PRO A 76 -8.52 -3.35 -21.11
CA PRO A 76 -9.67 -2.44 -21.06
C PRO A 76 -10.49 -2.61 -19.78
N VAL A 77 -10.72 -3.85 -19.37
CA VAL A 77 -11.53 -4.20 -18.19
C VAL A 77 -10.79 -3.82 -16.90
N LEU A 78 -9.51 -4.21 -16.79
CA LEU A 78 -8.70 -3.89 -15.61
C LEU A 78 -8.44 -2.38 -15.49
N PHE A 79 -8.22 -1.69 -16.61
CA PHE A 79 -8.02 -0.25 -16.64
C PHE A 79 -9.28 0.48 -16.14
N GLU A 80 -10.44 0.11 -16.67
CA GLU A 80 -11.73 0.69 -16.24
C GLU A 80 -12.04 0.45 -14.76
N HIS A 81 -11.66 -0.71 -14.22
CA HIS A 81 -11.80 -0.97 -12.78
C HIS A 81 -10.80 -0.16 -11.94
N TYR A 82 -9.52 -0.16 -12.32
CA TYR A 82 -8.46 0.45 -11.53
C TYR A 82 -8.31 1.96 -11.74
N LYS A 83 -8.91 2.57 -12.77
CA LYS A 83 -8.84 4.02 -12.98
C LYS A 83 -9.39 4.79 -11.78
N ASP A 84 -10.43 4.26 -11.13
CA ASP A 84 -11.06 4.87 -9.97
C ASP A 84 -10.29 4.55 -8.67
N GLU A 85 -9.69 3.35 -8.59
CA GLU A 85 -8.81 2.99 -7.47
C GLU A 85 -7.48 3.75 -7.48
N ARG A 86 -6.91 4.08 -8.65
CA ARG A 86 -5.59 4.70 -8.78
C ARG A 86 -5.43 6.02 -8.02
N PRO A 87 -6.30 7.03 -8.16
CA PRO A 87 -6.19 8.28 -7.40
C PRO A 87 -6.39 8.05 -5.90
N LEU A 88 -7.22 7.06 -5.53
CA LEU A 88 -7.43 6.69 -4.12
C LEU A 88 -6.19 6.04 -3.54
N ARG A 89 -5.58 5.07 -4.22
CA ARG A 89 -4.32 4.43 -3.82
C ARG A 89 -3.22 5.46 -3.60
N TRP A 90 -3.08 6.44 -4.50
CA TRP A 90 -2.11 7.53 -4.32
C TRP A 90 -2.42 8.41 -3.11
N LYS A 91 -3.69 8.82 -2.93
CA LYS A 91 -4.12 9.58 -1.75
C LYS A 91 -3.87 8.81 -0.46
N ASN A 92 -4.14 7.50 -0.44
CA ASN A 92 -3.94 6.64 0.71
C ASN A 92 -2.45 6.52 1.04
N TYR A 93 -1.61 6.26 0.04
CA TYR A 93 -0.16 6.26 0.20
C TYR A 93 0.33 7.57 0.81
N CYS A 94 -0.07 8.72 0.27
CA CYS A 94 0.29 10.02 0.84
C CYS A 94 -0.17 10.20 2.30
N ARG A 95 -1.33 9.66 2.69
CA ARG A 95 -1.83 9.71 4.08
C ARG A 95 -1.03 8.79 4.99
N GLU A 96 -0.74 7.58 4.54
CA GLU A 96 0.10 6.62 5.24
C GLU A 96 1.50 7.20 5.51
N GLN A 97 2.13 7.80 4.49
CA GLN A 97 3.42 8.48 4.65
C GLN A 97 3.37 9.63 5.66
N LYS A 98 2.30 10.44 5.64
CA LYS A 98 2.09 11.52 6.63
C LYS A 98 1.89 10.96 8.04
N ALA A 99 1.13 9.88 8.18
CA ALA A 99 0.89 9.21 9.44
C ALA A 99 2.21 8.68 10.00
N LEU A 100 2.98 7.92 9.22
CA LEU A 100 4.28 7.40 9.64
C LEU A 100 5.25 8.53 10.01
N HIS A 101 5.31 9.60 9.22
CA HIS A 101 6.15 10.74 9.53
C HIS A 101 5.76 11.38 10.88
N SER A 102 4.46 11.47 11.19
CA SER A 102 3.98 11.93 12.51
C SER A 102 4.46 11.02 13.65
N ILE A 103 4.46 9.70 13.43
CA ILE A 103 4.99 8.72 14.39
C ILE A 103 6.48 8.93 14.59
N CYS A 104 7.27 9.00 13.51
CA CYS A 104 8.71 9.23 13.60
C CYS A 104 9.05 10.54 14.32
N MET A 105 8.26 11.60 14.10
CA MET A 105 8.43 12.87 14.81
C MET A 105 8.16 12.78 16.32
N ARG A 106 7.29 11.87 16.77
CA ARG A 106 7.08 11.58 18.21
C ARG A 106 8.27 10.85 18.83
N VAL A 107 8.87 9.94 18.07
CA VAL A 107 9.98 9.08 18.52
C VAL A 107 11.34 9.75 18.41
N LYS A 108 11.46 10.88 17.68
CA LYS A 108 12.76 11.52 17.47
C LYS A 108 13.42 11.91 18.81
N GLY A 109 14.69 11.53 18.96
CA GLY A 109 15.49 11.87 20.15
C GLY A 109 15.84 13.36 20.25
N ASN A 110 15.89 14.09 19.12
CA ASN A 110 16.23 15.52 19.11
C ASN A 110 14.97 16.40 19.08
N LYS A 111 14.51 16.83 20.27
CA LYS A 111 13.31 17.68 20.43
C LYS A 111 13.36 19.01 19.67
N ARG A 112 14.53 19.51 19.27
CA ARG A 112 14.72 20.81 18.60
C ARG A 112 14.59 20.80 17.07
N ALA A 113 14.74 19.65 16.41
CA ALA A 113 14.64 19.57 14.95
C ALA A 113 13.23 19.97 14.45
N LYS A 114 13.11 20.83 13.46
CA LYS A 114 11.78 21.16 12.92
C LYS A 114 11.30 20.01 12.03
N LYS A 115 9.99 19.95 11.79
CA LYS A 115 9.38 18.96 10.90
C LYS A 115 9.99 18.97 9.49
N GLU A 116 10.37 20.16 9.04
CA GLU A 116 10.99 20.43 7.74
C GLU A 116 12.40 19.85 7.62
N ASP A 117 13.09 19.65 8.75
CA ASP A 117 14.47 19.15 8.80
C ASP A 117 14.53 17.61 8.83
N VAL A 118 13.38 16.94 8.92
CA VAL A 118 13.31 15.47 9.10
C VAL A 118 12.78 14.80 7.85
N VAL A 119 13.70 14.17 7.12
CA VAL A 119 13.36 13.26 6.02
C VAL A 119 13.18 11.87 6.60
N VAL A 120 12.01 11.27 6.37
CA VAL A 120 11.81 9.85 6.69
C VAL A 120 11.83 9.05 5.40
N ALA A 121 12.86 8.23 5.23
CA ALA A 121 13.01 7.33 4.11
C ALA A 121 12.63 5.91 4.55
N TYR A 122 11.69 5.30 3.84
CA TYR A 122 11.24 3.93 4.09
C TYR A 122 11.72 3.00 2.98
N GLY A 123 12.37 1.92 3.37
CA GLY A 123 12.91 0.88 2.47
C GLY A 123 13.90 -0.01 3.22
N ASP A 124 14.37 -1.08 2.57
CA ASP A 124 15.51 -1.90 3.03
C ASP A 124 16.84 -1.14 2.81
N GLY A 125 16.83 0.12 3.25
CA GLY A 125 17.93 1.04 3.13
C GLY A 125 19.00 0.61 4.11
N ARG A 126 20.02 -0.08 3.62
CA ARG A 126 21.33 -0.08 4.28
C ARG A 126 21.82 1.35 4.26
N PHE A 127 21.47 2.14 5.28
CA PHE A 127 22.09 3.42 5.53
C PHE A 127 23.52 3.10 5.96
N GLY A 128 24.46 3.29 5.03
CA GLY A 128 25.85 2.91 5.24
C GLY A 128 26.47 3.61 6.44
N SER A 129 27.05 2.80 7.32
CA SER A 129 28.46 2.85 7.70
C SER A 129 28.89 1.43 8.04
#